data_AF-A0A8J7LMV7-F1
#
_entry.id   AF-A0A8J7LMV7-F1
#
_cell.length_a   1.000
_cell.length_b   1.000
_cell.length_c   1.000
_cell.angle_alpha   90.00
_cell.angle_beta   90.00
_cell.angle_gamma   90.00
#
_symmetry.space_group_name_H-M   'P 1'
#
loop_
_entity.id
_entity.type
_entity.pdbx_description
1 polymer ?
#
loop_
_entity_poly.entity_id
_entity_poly.type
_entity_poly.pdbx_seq_one_letter_code
_entity_poly.pdbx_strand_id
1 'polypeptide(L)'
;MFKNPFSFNGRIRRLEFALTYLFYFTLLFVVSLLYSDSDDYSAVYALIIFLSYWILLAQGSKRCHDLGNSGFYQLIPFYIFIMLFQDGNEKTNQYGISPKSDKPISDENSRLSFKFKNIERKSIFEIITISLFLTFILSINNILFKQYESYTVLAYFGITIPGFYLLLFVSHYKKPYPLTRSKLLTQRVIYSIIYFLTIRLYAITFRMSEYKLETIPIEIIGLGLIFGLTYLPSKVYLNYNNPN
;
A
#
# COMPACT_ATOMS: atom_id res chain seq x y z
N MET A 1 2.08 -7.67 -27.31
CA MET A 1 1.79 -7.98 -25.90
C MET A 1 3.03 -8.61 -25.29
N PHE A 2 3.35 -8.30 -24.03
CA PHE A 2 4.54 -8.77 -23.29
C PHE A 2 5.89 -8.30 -23.85
N LYS A 3 6.00 -7.02 -24.24
CA LYS A 3 7.29 -6.46 -24.65
C LYS A 3 8.16 -6.21 -23.42
N ASN A 4 9.34 -6.84 -23.36
CA ASN A 4 10.33 -6.71 -22.29
C ASN A 4 9.75 -7.01 -20.89
N PRO A 5 9.29 -8.25 -20.60
CA PRO A 5 8.56 -8.56 -19.37
C PRO A 5 9.37 -8.37 -18.09
N PHE A 6 10.70 -8.49 -18.18
CA PHE A 6 11.66 -8.33 -17.08
C PHE A 6 12.05 -6.86 -16.79
N SER A 7 11.66 -5.92 -17.66
CA SER A 7 12.00 -4.51 -17.51
C SER A 7 10.91 -3.77 -16.72
N PHE A 8 11.29 -2.80 -15.90
CA PHE A 8 10.35 -1.90 -15.22
C PHE A 8 9.85 -0.75 -16.11
N ASN A 9 10.45 -0.57 -17.28
CA ASN A 9 10.17 0.56 -18.15
C ASN A 9 8.98 0.30 -19.08
N GLY A 10 8.19 1.34 -19.29
CA GLY A 10 7.02 1.35 -20.16
C GLY A 10 5.70 1.21 -19.42
N ARG A 11 4.66 0.89 -20.19
CA ARG A 11 3.25 0.92 -19.76
C ARG A 11 2.53 -0.31 -20.28
N ILE A 12 1.69 -0.92 -19.45
CA ILE A 12 0.88 -2.09 -19.83
C ILE A 12 -0.59 -1.90 -19.50
N ARG A 13 -1.45 -2.53 -20.30
CA ARG A 13 -2.92 -2.49 -20.12
C ARG A 13 -3.38 -3.58 -19.16
N ARG A 14 -4.63 -3.45 -18.68
CA ARG A 14 -5.29 -4.40 -17.77
C ARG A 14 -5.21 -5.87 -18.21
N LEU A 15 -5.34 -6.16 -19.50
CA LEU A 15 -5.33 -7.53 -20.02
C LEU A 15 -3.94 -8.16 -19.85
N GLU A 16 -2.88 -7.44 -20.25
CA GLU A 16 -1.50 -7.92 -20.09
C GLU A 16 -1.17 -8.14 -18.62
N PHE A 17 -1.55 -7.19 -17.76
CA PHE A 17 -1.39 -7.31 -16.31
C PHE A 17 -2.14 -8.51 -15.72
N ALA A 18 -3.42 -8.71 -16.08
CA ALA A 18 -4.23 -9.82 -15.62
C ALA A 18 -3.66 -11.17 -16.08
N LEU A 19 -3.20 -11.26 -17.33
CA LEU A 19 -2.54 -12.47 -17.84
C LEU A 19 -1.21 -12.76 -17.13
N THR A 20 -0.43 -11.74 -16.73
CA THR A 20 0.77 -11.95 -15.89
C THR A 20 0.41 -12.63 -14.57
N TYR A 21 -0.62 -12.13 -13.88
CA TYR A 21 -1.06 -12.72 -12.61
C TYR A 21 -1.65 -14.13 -12.81
N LEU A 22 -2.43 -14.34 -13.87
CA LEU A 22 -2.96 -15.67 -14.20
C LEU A 22 -1.83 -16.68 -14.47
N PHE A 23 -0.81 -16.28 -15.22
CA PHE A 23 0.37 -17.10 -15.48
C PHE A 23 1.11 -17.41 -14.17
N TYR A 24 1.31 -16.40 -13.31
CA TYR A 24 1.94 -16.58 -12.00
C TYR A 24 1.20 -17.58 -11.12
N PHE A 25 -0.13 -17.46 -10.98
CA PHE A 25 -0.92 -18.39 -10.16
C PHE A 25 -0.93 -19.79 -10.74
N THR A 26 -1.04 -19.94 -12.06
CA THR A 26 -0.93 -21.24 -12.74
C THR A 26 0.44 -21.87 -12.49
N LEU A 27 1.52 -21.08 -12.60
CA LEU A 27 2.88 -21.55 -12.37
C LEU A 27 3.08 -21.97 -10.91
N LEU A 28 2.61 -21.19 -9.93
CA LEU A 28 2.65 -21.58 -8.52
C LEU A 28 1.87 -22.87 -8.26
N PHE A 29 0.68 -23.02 -8.86
CA PHE A 29 -0.12 -24.23 -8.72
C PHE A 29 0.63 -25.46 -9.26
N VAL A 30 1.20 -25.37 -10.47
CA VAL A 30 2.00 -26.46 -11.05
C VAL A 30 3.23 -26.78 -10.19
N VAL A 31 3.97 -25.75 -9.74
CA VAL A 31 5.13 -25.94 -8.85
C VAL A 31 4.71 -26.62 -7.55
N SER A 32 3.56 -26.27 -6.97
CA SER A 32 3.07 -26.90 -5.74
C SER A 32 2.70 -28.37 -5.92
N LEU A 33 2.20 -28.77 -7.10
CA LEU A 33 1.91 -30.17 -7.41
C LEU A 33 3.17 -31.01 -7.63
N LEU A 34 4.22 -30.39 -8.15
CA LEU A 34 5.50 -31.04 -8.43
C LEU A 34 6.47 -30.99 -7.25
N TYR A 35 6.18 -30.16 -6.24
CA TYR A 35 7.01 -30.01 -5.06
C TYR A 35 7.08 -31.33 -4.30
N SER A 36 8.29 -31.89 -4.22
CA SER A 36 8.62 -33.06 -3.42
C SER A 36 9.46 -32.61 -2.22
N ASP A 37 9.23 -33.21 -1.05
CA ASP A 37 9.97 -32.94 0.20
C ASP A 37 11.47 -33.37 0.13
N SER A 38 11.93 -33.82 -1.04
CA SER A 38 13.33 -34.12 -1.32
C SER A 38 14.14 -32.84 -1.54
N ASP A 39 15.28 -32.71 -0.88
CA ASP A 39 16.17 -31.54 -0.98
C ASP A 39 16.73 -31.28 -2.40
N ASP A 40 16.71 -32.29 -3.28
CA ASP A 40 17.35 -32.30 -4.60
C ASP A 40 16.90 -31.16 -5.54
N TYR A 41 15.70 -30.61 -5.36
CA TYR A 41 15.13 -29.58 -6.24
C TYR A 41 14.83 -28.24 -5.54
N SER A 42 15.14 -28.12 -4.25
CA SER A 42 14.84 -26.95 -3.42
C SER A 42 15.36 -25.63 -4.03
N ALA A 43 16.60 -25.62 -4.53
CA ALA A 43 17.22 -24.46 -5.16
C ALA A 43 16.54 -24.06 -6.48
N VAL A 44 16.07 -25.04 -7.26
CA VAL A 44 15.38 -24.80 -8.54
C VAL A 44 14.01 -24.17 -8.28
N TYR A 45 13.26 -24.66 -7.30
CA TYR A 45 11.99 -24.06 -6.90
C TYR A 45 12.17 -22.63 -6.39
N ALA A 46 13.18 -22.39 -5.56
CA ALA A 46 13.51 -21.05 -5.08
C ALA A 46 13.81 -20.07 -6.23
N LEU A 47 14.59 -20.50 -7.23
CA LEU A 47 14.91 -19.70 -8.42
C LEU A 47 13.65 -19.37 -9.24
N ILE A 48 12.80 -20.36 -9.49
CA ILE A 48 11.55 -20.20 -10.25
C ILE A 48 10.64 -19.17 -9.55
N ILE A 49 10.49 -19.29 -8.24
CA ILE A 49 9.69 -18.37 -7.43
C ILE A 49 10.28 -16.96 -7.49
N PHE A 50 11.60 -16.82 -7.33
CA PHE A 50 12.30 -15.54 -7.37
C PHE A 50 12.11 -14.82 -8.73
N LEU A 51 12.32 -15.53 -9.84
CA LEU A 51 12.13 -14.98 -11.19
C LEU A 51 10.67 -14.58 -11.43
N SER A 52 9.73 -15.38 -10.91
CA SER A 52 8.30 -15.10 -11.03
C SER A 52 7.92 -13.82 -10.29
N TYR A 53 8.45 -13.61 -9.09
CA TYR A 53 8.27 -12.35 -8.35
C TYR A 53 8.86 -11.15 -9.07
N TRP A 54 10.04 -11.30 -9.70
CA TRP A 54 10.64 -10.22 -10.47
C TRP A 54 9.73 -9.77 -11.63
N ILE A 55 9.16 -10.72 -12.37
CA ILE A 55 8.23 -10.43 -13.46
C ILE A 55 6.97 -9.74 -12.92
N LEU A 56 6.39 -10.22 -11.81
CA LEU A 56 5.24 -9.56 -11.17
C LEU A 56 5.54 -8.10 -10.83
N LEU A 57 6.68 -7.83 -10.20
CA LEU A 57 7.09 -6.48 -9.81
C LEU A 57 7.31 -5.58 -11.02
N ALA A 58 7.94 -6.10 -12.06
CA ALA A 58 8.18 -5.38 -13.31
C ALA A 58 6.86 -5.01 -14.01
N GLN A 59 5.94 -5.98 -14.15
CA GLN A 59 4.64 -5.75 -14.79
C GLN A 59 3.72 -4.86 -13.95
N GLY A 60 3.67 -5.06 -12.63
CA GLY A 60 2.93 -4.20 -11.70
C GLY A 60 3.42 -2.75 -11.76
N SER A 61 4.73 -2.54 -11.89
CA SER A 61 5.31 -1.21 -12.07
C SER A 61 4.81 -0.55 -13.36
N LYS A 62 4.87 -1.26 -14.50
CA LYS A 62 4.34 -0.76 -15.77
C LYS A 62 2.84 -0.48 -15.73
N ARG A 63 2.08 -1.23 -14.93
CA ARG A 63 0.64 -0.99 -14.76
C ARG A 63 0.39 0.26 -13.93
N CYS A 64 1.18 0.50 -12.89
CA CYS A 64 1.17 1.76 -12.13
C CYS A 64 1.52 2.95 -13.03
N HIS A 65 2.54 2.80 -13.88
CA HIS A 65 2.95 3.81 -14.86
C HIS A 65 1.84 4.13 -15.86
N ASP A 66 1.07 3.12 -16.28
CA ASP A 66 -0.08 3.34 -17.15
C ASP A 66 -1.19 4.17 -16.47
N LEU A 67 -1.34 4.04 -15.15
CA LEU A 67 -2.24 4.87 -14.34
C LEU A 67 -1.65 6.25 -13.99
N GLY A 68 -0.40 6.53 -14.39
CA GLY A 68 0.29 7.79 -14.08
C GLY A 68 0.89 7.86 -12.68
N ASN A 69 1.01 6.73 -11.98
CA ASN A 69 1.60 6.63 -10.65
C ASN A 69 2.99 5.98 -10.70
N SER A 70 3.78 6.12 -9.64
CA SER A 70 5.09 5.45 -9.55
C SER A 70 4.93 3.94 -9.39
N GLY A 71 5.92 3.17 -9.85
CA GLY A 71 5.92 1.71 -9.73
C GLY A 71 5.76 1.15 -8.32
N PHE A 72 6.07 1.94 -7.29
CA PHE A 72 5.89 1.58 -5.88
C PHE A 72 4.43 1.50 -5.44
N TYR A 73 3.49 2.08 -6.20
CA TYR A 73 2.07 2.02 -5.85
C TYR A 73 1.52 0.58 -5.85
N GLN A 74 2.18 -0.36 -6.53
CA GLN A 74 1.78 -1.77 -6.47
C GLN A 74 1.93 -2.39 -5.06
N LEU A 75 2.75 -1.79 -4.20
CA LEU A 75 2.98 -2.24 -2.82
C LEU A 75 1.91 -1.75 -1.85
N ILE A 76 1.01 -0.85 -2.29
CA ILE A 76 -0.14 -0.37 -1.53
C ILE A 76 -1.16 -1.52 -1.47
N PRO A 77 -1.48 -2.09 -0.29
CA PRO A 77 -2.56 -3.06 -0.14
C PRO A 77 -3.81 -2.71 -0.95
N PHE A 78 -4.40 -3.71 -1.61
CA PHE A 78 -5.62 -3.57 -2.42
C PHE A 78 -5.52 -2.66 -3.67
N TYR A 79 -4.39 -1.97 -3.90
CA TYR A 79 -4.16 -1.22 -5.13
C TYR A 79 -4.18 -2.12 -6.37
N ILE A 80 -3.96 -3.43 -6.19
CA ILE A 80 -4.15 -4.42 -7.24
C ILE A 80 -5.56 -4.41 -7.86
N PHE A 81 -6.61 -4.10 -7.10
CA PHE A 81 -7.96 -3.97 -7.65
C PHE A 81 -8.07 -2.74 -8.55
N ILE A 82 -7.46 -1.62 -8.16
CA ILE A 82 -7.38 -0.43 -9.02
C ILE A 82 -6.62 -0.78 -10.30
N MET A 83 -5.50 -1.49 -10.20
CA MET A 83 -4.72 -1.94 -11.34
C MET A 83 -5.49 -2.87 -12.29
N LEU A 84 -6.37 -3.73 -11.76
CA LEU A 84 -7.20 -4.66 -12.54
C LEU A 84 -8.35 -3.96 -13.27
N PHE A 85 -9.04 -3.03 -12.60
CA PHE A 85 -10.31 -2.49 -13.10
C PHE A 85 -10.23 -1.08 -13.69
N GLN A 86 -9.35 -0.22 -13.20
CA GLN A 86 -9.29 1.17 -13.67
C GLN A 86 -8.69 1.26 -15.08
N ASP A 87 -9.25 2.12 -15.93
CA ASP A 87 -8.65 2.43 -17.23
C ASP A 87 -7.33 3.22 -17.09
N GLY A 88 -6.39 2.94 -18.00
CA GLY A 88 -5.12 3.64 -18.09
C GLY A 88 -5.27 5.09 -18.52
N ASN A 89 -4.26 5.93 -18.24
CA ASN A 89 -4.21 7.29 -18.73
C ASN A 89 -4.08 7.30 -20.26
N GLU A 90 -5.01 7.91 -20.97
CA GLU A 90 -4.98 7.89 -22.45
C GLU A 90 -3.86 8.75 -23.04
N LYS A 91 -3.33 9.68 -22.24
CA LYS A 91 -2.34 10.67 -22.67
C LYS A 91 -0.93 10.14 -22.50
N THR A 92 0.00 10.75 -23.23
CA THR A 92 1.43 10.53 -23.00
C THR A 92 1.80 11.07 -21.63
N ASN A 93 2.53 10.28 -20.85
CA ASN A 93 3.05 10.70 -19.55
C ASN A 93 4.57 10.42 -19.49
N GLN A 94 5.20 10.71 -18.36
CA GLN A 94 6.65 10.54 -18.15
C GLN A 94 7.15 9.09 -18.34
N TYR A 95 6.25 8.10 -18.39
CA TYR A 95 6.57 6.69 -18.59
C TYR A 95 6.38 6.24 -20.05
N GLY A 96 5.98 7.16 -20.93
CA GLY A 96 5.88 6.95 -22.37
C GLY A 96 4.46 7.13 -22.93
N ILE A 97 4.34 6.79 -24.22
CA ILE A 97 3.11 6.88 -25.00
C ILE A 97 2.08 5.88 -24.44
N SER A 98 0.81 6.25 -24.49
CA SER A 98 -0.28 5.37 -24.08
C SER A 98 -0.27 4.07 -24.88
N PRO A 99 -0.39 2.90 -24.23
CA PRO A 99 -0.46 1.62 -24.94
C PRO A 99 -1.77 1.43 -25.74
N LYS A 100 -2.68 2.43 -25.75
CA LYS A 100 -3.83 2.50 -26.65
C LYS A 100 -3.57 3.32 -27.92
N SER A 101 -2.46 4.06 -28.02
CA SER A 101 -2.19 5.02 -29.11
C SER A 101 -0.80 4.81 -29.71
N ASP A 102 -0.69 4.92 -31.03
CA ASP A 102 0.59 4.89 -31.74
C ASP A 102 1.26 6.28 -31.82
N LYS A 103 0.52 7.34 -31.46
CA LYS A 103 1.00 8.73 -31.49
C LYS A 103 0.96 9.35 -30.09
N PRO A 104 1.92 10.24 -29.77
CA PRO A 104 1.87 10.97 -28.52
C PRO A 104 0.65 11.90 -28.51
N ILE A 105 -0.22 11.72 -27.52
CA ILE A 105 -1.39 12.57 -27.28
C ILE A 105 -1.04 13.49 -26.12
N SER A 106 -0.79 14.77 -26.42
CA SER A 106 -0.58 15.85 -25.45
C SER A 106 -1.83 16.70 -25.30
N ASP A 107 -2.13 17.15 -24.08
CA ASP A 107 -3.22 18.08 -23.85
C ASP A 107 -2.83 19.52 -24.24
N GLU A 108 -3.40 20.05 -25.32
CA GLU A 108 -3.40 21.51 -25.54
C GLU A 108 -4.29 22.25 -24.51
N ASN A 109 -5.26 21.57 -23.87
CA ASN A 109 -6.27 22.18 -22.99
C ASN A 109 -6.16 21.84 -21.50
N SER A 110 -5.03 21.29 -21.01
CA SER A 110 -4.87 20.83 -19.62
C SER A 110 -4.82 21.92 -18.55
N ARG A 111 -4.82 23.21 -18.91
CA ARG A 111 -4.79 24.30 -17.92
C ARG A 111 -6.10 24.49 -17.15
N LEU A 112 -7.22 23.88 -17.58
CA LEU A 112 -8.55 24.36 -17.16
C LEU A 112 -9.55 23.33 -16.62
N SER A 113 -9.19 22.09 -16.29
CA SER A 113 -10.17 21.20 -15.64
C SER A 113 -9.62 20.28 -14.56
N PHE A 114 -10.44 20.13 -13.51
CA PHE A 114 -10.32 19.30 -12.31
C PHE A 114 -9.52 19.82 -11.10
N LYS A 115 -10.02 20.92 -10.51
CA LYS A 115 -9.93 21.20 -9.07
C LYS A 115 -11.38 21.30 -8.57
N PHE A 116 -11.93 20.43 -7.73
CA PHE A 116 -11.73 20.50 -6.27
C PHE A 116 -12.27 19.29 -5.46
N LYS A 117 -12.71 18.18 -6.05
CA LYS A 117 -13.37 17.07 -5.28
C LYS A 117 -12.53 15.79 -5.08
N ASN A 118 -11.35 15.67 -5.70
CA ASN A 118 -10.53 14.44 -5.69
C ASN A 118 -9.50 14.32 -4.55
N ILE A 119 -9.27 15.38 -3.78
CA ILE A 119 -8.17 15.43 -2.81
C ILE A 119 -8.52 14.65 -1.52
N GLU A 120 -9.77 14.69 -1.05
CA GLU A 120 -10.19 14.00 0.18
C GLU A 120 -10.30 12.48 -0.01
N ARG A 121 -10.84 12.02 -1.15
CA ARG A 121 -11.00 10.59 -1.45
C ARG A 121 -9.64 9.87 -1.55
N LYS A 122 -8.63 10.54 -2.10
CA LYS A 122 -7.26 10.02 -2.19
C LYS A 122 -6.61 9.87 -0.81
N SER A 123 -6.78 10.85 0.07
CA SER A 123 -6.25 10.81 1.43
C SER A 123 -6.86 9.67 2.28
N ILE A 124 -8.16 9.42 2.16
CA ILE A 124 -8.83 8.32 2.89
C ILE A 124 -8.30 6.97 2.40
N PHE A 125 -8.14 6.80 1.08
CA PHE A 125 -7.59 5.57 0.51
C PHE A 125 -6.14 5.31 0.98
N GLU A 126 -5.28 6.34 0.98
CA GLU A 126 -3.92 6.25 1.49
C GLU A 126 -3.89 5.86 2.98
N ILE A 127 -4.79 6.42 3.80
CA ILE A 127 -4.94 6.07 5.22
C ILE A 127 -5.33 4.60 5.37
N ILE A 128 -6.43 4.18 4.74
CA ILE A 128 -6.92 2.78 4.83
C ILE A 128 -5.82 1.81 4.46
N THR A 129 -5.11 2.10 3.36
CA THR A 129 -4.05 1.23 2.88
C THR A 129 -2.95 1.09 3.92
N ILE A 130 -2.46 2.20 4.45
CA ILE A 130 -1.36 2.17 5.41
C ILE A 130 -1.80 1.48 6.70
N SER A 131 -3.01 1.74 7.20
CA SER A 131 -3.56 1.04 8.35
C SER A 131 -3.59 -0.48 8.14
N LEU A 132 -3.98 -0.96 6.96
CA LEU A 132 -4.01 -2.38 6.62
C LEU A 132 -2.60 -2.97 6.49
N PHE A 133 -1.66 -2.25 5.87
CA PHE A 133 -0.26 -2.66 5.78
C PHE A 133 0.39 -2.82 7.17
N LEU A 134 0.16 -1.86 8.06
CA LEU A 134 0.69 -1.91 9.44
C LEU A 134 0.06 -3.06 10.23
N THR A 135 -1.24 -3.30 10.06
CA THR A 135 -1.93 -4.44 10.68
C THR A 135 -1.38 -5.76 10.15
N PHE A 136 -1.00 -5.84 8.88
CA PHE A 136 -0.33 -7.01 8.32
C PHE A 136 1.07 -7.22 8.92
N ILE A 137 1.91 -6.18 8.99
CA ILE A 137 3.22 -6.27 9.67
C ILE A 137 3.05 -6.73 11.12
N LEU A 138 2.06 -6.17 11.81
CA LEU A 138 1.72 -6.54 13.18
C LEU A 138 1.31 -8.00 13.30
N SER A 139 0.54 -8.52 12.34
CA SER A 139 0.17 -9.93 12.28
C SER A 139 1.38 -10.85 12.16
N ILE A 140 2.36 -10.49 11.33
CA ILE A 140 3.62 -11.24 11.17
C ILE A 140 4.42 -11.20 12.48
N ASN A 141 4.59 -10.01 13.08
CA ASN A 141 5.28 -9.86 14.37
C ASN A 141 4.64 -10.72 15.46
N ASN A 142 3.31 -10.78 15.54
CA ASN A 142 2.62 -11.59 16.54
C ASN A 142 2.77 -13.10 16.32
N ILE A 143 2.99 -13.55 15.08
CA ILE A 143 3.30 -14.96 14.79
C ILE A 143 4.74 -15.26 15.26
N LEU A 144 5.69 -14.38 14.94
CA LEU A 144 7.11 -14.56 15.28
C LEU A 144 7.39 -14.46 16.79
N PHE A 145 6.72 -13.55 17.49
CA PHE A 145 6.94 -13.26 18.91
C PHE A 145 5.79 -13.72 19.81
N LYS A 146 5.06 -14.78 19.39
CA LYS A 146 3.84 -15.27 20.08
C LYS A 146 4.03 -15.54 21.58
N GLN A 147 5.24 -15.91 22.02
CA GLN A 147 5.56 -16.22 23.41
C GLN A 147 5.67 -14.99 24.33
N TYR A 148 5.69 -13.77 23.78
CA TYR A 148 5.94 -12.55 24.56
C TYR A 148 4.76 -11.57 24.48
N GLU A 149 3.82 -11.67 25.42
CA GLU A 149 2.62 -10.80 25.43
C GLU A 149 2.93 -9.30 25.58
N SER A 150 3.94 -8.95 26.37
CA SER A 150 4.37 -7.56 26.55
C SER A 150 4.85 -6.90 25.24
N TYR A 151 5.45 -7.69 24.34
CA TYR A 151 5.89 -7.22 23.03
C TYR A 151 4.72 -6.97 22.08
N THR A 152 3.63 -7.71 22.23
CA THR A 152 2.41 -7.51 21.43
C THR A 152 1.86 -6.10 21.67
N VAL A 153 1.69 -5.70 22.93
CA VAL A 153 1.15 -4.37 23.28
C VAL A 153 2.08 -3.26 22.81
N LEU A 154 3.39 -3.40 23.05
CA LEU A 154 4.39 -2.42 22.59
C LEU A 154 4.41 -2.30 21.07
N ALA A 155 4.26 -3.40 20.33
CA ALA A 155 4.22 -3.39 18.87
C ALA A 155 2.97 -2.66 18.34
N TYR A 156 1.81 -2.82 18.99
CA TYR A 156 0.53 -2.22 18.57
C TYR A 156 0.62 -0.70 18.55
N PHE A 157 1.18 -0.13 19.62
CA PHE A 157 1.36 1.30 19.76
C PHE A 157 2.61 1.81 19.05
N GLY A 158 3.74 1.12 19.17
CA GLY A 158 5.03 1.53 18.63
C GLY A 158 5.02 1.71 17.12
N ILE A 159 4.35 0.82 16.38
CA ILE A 159 4.28 0.88 14.91
C ILE A 159 3.44 2.07 14.39
N THR A 160 2.65 2.71 15.25
CA THR A 160 1.85 3.90 14.93
C THR A 160 2.73 5.07 14.47
N ILE A 161 3.90 5.24 15.11
CA ILE A 161 4.83 6.35 14.84
C ILE A 161 5.41 6.25 13.41
N PRO A 162 6.12 5.17 13.03
CA PRO A 162 6.64 5.01 11.67
C PRO A 162 5.50 4.90 10.64
N GLY A 163 4.36 4.31 11.02
CA GLY A 163 3.18 4.20 10.17
C GLY A 163 2.58 5.55 9.76
N PHE A 164 2.36 6.45 10.72
CA PHE A 164 1.83 7.78 10.42
C PHE A 164 2.88 8.64 9.69
N TYR A 165 4.16 8.49 10.01
CA TYR A 165 5.22 9.16 9.26
C TYR A 165 5.23 8.73 7.79
N LEU A 166 5.09 7.43 7.52
CA LEU A 166 4.99 6.89 6.17
C LEU A 166 3.75 7.43 5.44
N LEU A 167 2.61 7.58 6.12
CA LEU A 167 1.43 8.22 5.55
C LEU A 167 1.72 9.65 5.09
N LEU A 168 2.30 10.48 5.97
CA LEU A 168 2.67 11.84 5.61
C LEU A 168 3.62 11.87 4.42
N PHE A 169 4.62 10.97 4.43
CA PHE A 169 5.57 10.83 3.33
C PHE A 169 4.87 10.47 2.02
N VAL A 170 4.03 9.43 1.98
CA VAL A 170 3.33 8.98 0.77
C VAL A 170 2.36 10.05 0.26
N SER A 171 1.58 10.66 1.15
CA SER A 171 0.58 11.67 0.78
C SER A 171 1.22 12.94 0.21
N HIS A 172 2.38 13.35 0.75
CA HIS A 172 2.99 14.66 0.51
C HIS A 172 4.40 14.64 -0.11
N TYR A 173 4.90 13.49 -0.57
CA TYR A 173 6.21 13.38 -1.22
C TYR A 173 6.36 14.39 -2.38
N LYS A 174 7.34 15.29 -2.28
CA LYS A 174 7.66 16.35 -3.25
C LYS A 174 6.49 17.30 -3.59
N LYS A 175 5.44 17.34 -2.76
CA LYS A 175 4.36 18.33 -2.85
C LYS A 175 4.58 19.39 -1.78
N PRO A 176 4.27 20.67 -2.03
CA PRO A 176 4.33 21.69 -0.98
C PRO A 176 3.42 21.21 0.14
N TYR A 177 3.89 21.18 1.39
CA TYR A 177 3.11 20.74 2.55
C TYR A 177 1.84 21.59 2.70
N PRO A 178 0.61 21.13 2.34
CA PRO A 178 -0.49 22.06 2.16
C PRO A 178 -1.74 21.54 2.89
N LEU A 179 -1.64 21.27 4.18
CA LEU A 179 -2.82 21.05 5.01
C LEU A 179 -2.80 22.07 6.13
N THR A 180 -3.78 22.96 6.12
CA THR A 180 -4.12 23.78 7.28
C THR A 180 -4.12 22.90 8.54
N ARG A 181 -3.77 23.47 9.71
CA ARG A 181 -3.75 22.72 10.99
C ARG A 181 -4.99 21.85 11.18
N SER A 182 -6.15 22.33 10.73
CA SER A 182 -7.42 21.61 10.72
C SER A 182 -7.38 20.32 9.88
N LYS A 183 -6.90 20.36 8.62
CA LYS A 183 -6.86 19.16 7.78
C LYS A 183 -5.86 18.12 8.31
N LEU A 184 -4.71 18.56 8.85
CA LEU A 184 -3.75 17.65 9.48
C LEU A 184 -4.37 16.96 10.71
N LEU A 185 -5.10 17.72 11.51
CA LEU A 185 -5.87 17.18 12.64
C LEU A 185 -6.89 16.14 12.14
N THR A 186 -7.62 16.44 11.07
CA THR A 186 -8.57 15.49 10.45
C THR A 186 -7.87 14.20 9.99
N GLN A 187 -6.72 14.29 9.32
CA GLN A 187 -5.96 13.10 8.92
C GLN A 187 -5.50 12.27 10.12
N ARG A 188 -5.03 12.91 11.20
CA ARG A 188 -4.65 12.23 12.43
C ARG A 188 -5.84 11.49 13.04
N VAL A 189 -6.99 12.15 13.17
CA VAL A 189 -8.22 11.55 13.71
C VAL A 189 -8.66 10.34 12.86
N ILE A 190 -8.75 10.52 11.53
CA ILE A 190 -9.19 9.46 10.62
C ILE A 190 -8.21 8.27 10.68
N TYR A 191 -6.91 8.52 10.63
CA TYR A 191 -5.90 7.47 10.73
C TYR A 191 -6.00 6.71 12.04
N SER A 192 -6.11 7.40 13.18
CA SER A 192 -6.20 6.75 14.49
C SER A 192 -7.44 5.86 14.61
N ILE A 193 -8.60 6.33 14.12
CA ILE A 193 -9.83 5.55 14.12
C ILE A 193 -9.68 4.32 13.23
N ILE A 194 -9.27 4.51 11.97
CA ILE A 194 -9.16 3.40 11.00
C ILE A 194 -8.14 2.38 11.48
N TYR A 195 -6.96 2.82 11.94
CA TYR A 195 -5.92 1.93 12.43
C TYR A 195 -6.36 1.18 13.69
N PHE A 196 -7.04 1.84 14.63
CA PHE A 196 -7.58 1.18 15.81
C PHE A 196 -8.61 0.10 15.41
N LEU A 197 -9.52 0.41 14.50
CA LEU A 197 -10.52 -0.54 14.00
C LEU A 197 -9.86 -1.74 13.30
N THR A 198 -8.82 -1.53 12.49
CA THR A 198 -8.13 -2.64 11.81
C THR A 198 -7.39 -3.55 12.80
N ILE A 199 -6.73 -2.99 13.82
CA ILE A 199 -6.12 -3.79 14.90
C ILE A 199 -7.19 -4.54 15.69
N ARG A 200 -8.31 -3.88 16.03
CA ARG A 200 -9.40 -4.52 16.77
C ARG A 200 -10.00 -5.68 16.00
N LEU A 201 -10.27 -5.47 14.71
CA LEU A 201 -10.74 -6.52 13.82
C LEU A 201 -9.75 -7.69 13.82
N TYR A 202 -8.46 -7.43 13.63
CA TYR A 202 -7.41 -8.44 13.69
C TYR A 202 -7.39 -9.21 15.02
N ALA A 203 -7.51 -8.51 16.15
CA ALA A 203 -7.49 -9.14 17.48
C ALA A 203 -8.70 -10.05 17.70
N ILE A 204 -9.89 -9.63 17.26
CA ILE A 204 -11.11 -10.45 17.35
C ILE A 204 -10.96 -11.69 16.46
N THR A 205 -10.53 -11.52 15.19
CA THR A 205 -10.53 -12.63 14.22
C THR A 205 -9.38 -13.61 14.41
N PHE A 206 -8.19 -13.15 14.80
CA PHE A 206 -6.97 -13.99 14.83
C PHE A 206 -6.42 -14.23 16.23
N ARG A 207 -6.78 -13.41 17.23
CA ARG A 207 -6.36 -13.60 18.63
C ARG A 207 -7.50 -14.11 19.52
N MET A 208 -8.68 -14.39 18.95
CA MET A 208 -9.87 -14.82 19.69
C MET A 208 -10.22 -13.87 20.85
N SER A 209 -9.95 -12.58 20.69
CA SER A 209 -10.26 -11.58 21.71
C SER A 209 -11.77 -11.48 21.86
N GLU A 210 -12.28 -11.71 23.08
CA GLU A 210 -13.69 -11.50 23.37
C GLU A 210 -14.04 -10.00 23.30
N TYR A 211 -15.21 -9.70 22.75
CA TYR A 211 -15.80 -8.37 22.79
C TYR A 211 -16.76 -8.27 23.99
N LYS A 212 -16.46 -7.37 24.94
CA LYS A 212 -17.29 -7.10 26.11
C LYS A 212 -17.57 -5.60 26.19
N LEU A 213 -18.81 -5.20 26.49
CA LEU A 213 -19.15 -3.78 26.63
C LEU A 213 -18.33 -3.08 27.73
N GLU A 214 -17.93 -3.83 28.75
CA GLU A 214 -17.10 -3.37 29.86
C GLU A 214 -15.69 -2.91 29.42
N THR A 215 -15.20 -3.33 28.25
CA THR A 215 -13.88 -2.91 27.74
C THR A 215 -13.93 -1.60 26.95
N ILE A 216 -15.11 -1.03 26.69
CA ILE A 216 -15.22 0.23 25.93
C ILE A 216 -14.38 1.37 26.52
N PRO A 217 -14.32 1.61 27.85
CA PRO A 217 -13.48 2.67 28.42
C PRO A 217 -11.99 2.48 28.09
N ILE A 218 -11.47 1.25 28.19
CA ILE A 218 -10.06 0.98 27.91
C ILE A 218 -9.75 1.08 26.41
N GLU A 219 -10.71 0.76 25.56
CA GLU A 219 -10.62 0.94 24.10
C GLU A 219 -10.53 2.40 23.69
N ILE A 220 -11.32 3.28 24.33
CA ILE A 220 -11.27 4.72 24.11
C ILE A 220 -9.89 5.27 24.52
N ILE A 221 -9.33 4.79 25.63
CA ILE A 221 -7.97 5.14 26.06
C ILE A 221 -6.95 4.69 25.00
N GLY A 222 -7.06 3.46 24.50
CA GLY A 222 -6.19 2.93 23.44
C GLY A 222 -6.24 3.77 22.16
N LEU A 223 -7.44 4.16 21.71
CA LEU A 223 -7.63 5.07 20.58
C LEU A 223 -6.99 6.45 20.84
N GLY A 224 -7.18 6.99 22.04
CA GLY A 224 -6.56 8.24 22.48
C GLY A 224 -5.03 8.18 22.47
N LEU A 225 -4.45 7.06 22.89
CA LEU A 225 -3.00 6.82 22.85
C LEU A 225 -2.49 6.77 21.40
N ILE A 226 -3.15 6.02 20.50
CA ILE A 226 -2.80 6.00 19.07
C ILE A 226 -2.84 7.42 18.49
N PHE A 227 -3.89 8.19 18.80
CA PHE A 227 -4.01 9.59 18.37
C PHE A 227 -2.90 10.48 18.93
N GLY A 228 -2.55 10.32 20.20
CA GLY A 228 -1.42 11.01 20.83
C GLY A 228 -0.10 10.71 20.12
N LEU A 229 0.16 9.44 19.80
CA LEU A 229 1.38 8.99 19.14
C LEU A 229 1.56 9.53 17.72
N THR A 230 0.48 9.90 17.02
CA THR A 230 0.59 10.57 15.70
C THR A 230 1.17 11.98 15.77
N TYR A 231 1.23 12.60 16.96
CA TYR A 231 1.76 13.96 17.12
C TYR A 231 3.25 14.06 16.79
N LEU A 232 4.06 13.13 17.31
CA LEU A 232 5.51 13.11 17.09
C LEU A 232 5.86 13.09 15.58
N PRO A 233 5.40 12.12 14.78
CA PRO A 233 5.69 12.08 13.35
C PRO A 233 5.16 13.30 12.60
N SER A 234 4.03 13.88 13.02
CA SER A 234 3.51 15.12 12.43
C SER A 234 4.48 16.30 12.59
N LYS A 235 5.12 16.43 13.77
CA LYS A 235 6.13 17.48 14.02
C LYS A 235 7.45 17.22 13.31
N VAL A 236 7.92 15.97 13.33
CA VAL A 236 9.18 15.59 12.66
C VAL A 236 9.08 15.88 11.16
N TYR A 237 7.98 15.47 10.53
CA TYR A 237 7.76 15.69 9.10
C TYR A 237 7.64 17.19 8.74
N LEU A 238 7.03 17.99 9.61
CA LEU A 238 6.95 19.45 9.47
C LEU A 238 8.35 20.10 9.47
N ASN A 239 9.18 19.77 10.48
CA ASN A 239 10.51 20.35 10.61
C ASN A 239 11.45 19.96 9.45
N TYR A 240 11.32 18.73 8.92
CA TYR A 240 12.13 18.27 7.80
C TYR A 240 11.85 19.03 6.50
N ASN A 241 10.57 19.34 6.22
CA ASN A 241 10.16 19.98 4.97
C ASN A 241 10.12 21.51 5.04
N ASN A 242 10.17 22.09 6.24
CA ASN A 242 10.33 23.53 6.48
C ASN A 242 11.45 23.74 7.52
N PRO A 243 12.72 23.54 7.14
CA PRO A 243 13.83 23.96 7.98
C PRO A 243 13.82 25.49 8.00
N ASN A 244 13.46 26.07 9.15
CA ASN A 244 13.76 27.48 9.41
C ASN A 244 15.27 27.70 9.35
#